data_AF-A0A2N5LHX0-F1
#
_entry.id   AF-A0A2N5LHX0-F1
#
_cell.length_a   1.000
_cell.length_b   1.000
_cell.length_c   1.000
_cell.angle_alpha   90.00
_cell.angle_beta   90.00
_cell.angle_gamma   90.00
#
_symmetry.space_group_name_H-M   'P 1'
#
loop_
_entity.id
_entity.type
_entity.pdbx_description
1 polymer ?
#
loop_
_entity_poly.entity_id
_entity_poly.type
_entity_poly.pdbx_seq_one_letter_code
_entity_poly.pdbx_strand_id
1 'polypeptide(L)'
;MKQQTFIDLIETSQTVIKNELLPTSDNKYSLLMVMKSFELLKSYLLEQENHASNIHKILEPVSDMPIEDNEQALALLSQNIREGKKISNLSTVLESLNNEVLKITDPKVANHD
;
A
#
# COMPACT_ATOMS: atom_id res chain seq x y z
N MET A 1 7.50 -19.74 0.53
CA MET A 1 7.92 -20.36 -0.75
C MET A 1 7.25 -19.71 -1.96
N LYS A 2 5.91 -19.71 -2.10
CA LYS A 2 5.23 -19.15 -3.29
C LYS A 2 5.48 -17.64 -3.49
N GLN A 3 5.42 -16.85 -2.43
CA GLN A 3 5.60 -15.38 -2.51
C GLN A 3 7.01 -14.98 -2.95
N GLN A 4 8.04 -15.61 -2.40
CA GLN A 4 9.43 -15.36 -2.81
C GLN A 4 9.63 -15.66 -4.30
N THR A 5 9.06 -16.76 -4.82
CA THR A 5 9.11 -17.07 -6.25
C THR A 5 8.49 -15.98 -7.11
N PHE A 6 7.40 -15.36 -6.68
CA PHE A 6 6.80 -14.22 -7.40
C PHE A 6 7.69 -12.97 -7.36
N ILE A 7 8.31 -12.68 -6.21
CA ILE A 7 9.26 -11.57 -6.07
C ILE A 7 10.45 -11.76 -7.01
N ASP A 8 11.04 -12.96 -7.02
CA ASP A 8 12.19 -13.28 -7.87
C ASP A 8 11.83 -13.15 -9.37
N LEU A 9 10.63 -13.57 -9.76
CA LEU A 9 10.12 -13.43 -11.13
C LEU A 9 9.92 -11.97 -11.52
N ILE A 10 9.39 -11.15 -10.62
CA ILE A 10 9.23 -9.70 -10.82
C ILE A 10 10.59 -9.04 -11.02
N GLU A 11 11.58 -9.34 -10.18
CA GLU A 11 12.93 -8.76 -10.28
C GLU A 11 13.64 -9.16 -11.57
N THR A 12 13.51 -10.42 -11.96
CA THR A 12 14.03 -10.93 -13.24
C THR A 12 13.38 -10.20 -14.42
N SER A 13 12.04 -10.06 -14.39
CA SER A 13 11.28 -9.39 -15.46
C SER A 13 11.67 -7.91 -15.59
N GLN A 14 11.82 -7.20 -14.47
CA GLN A 14 12.27 -5.80 -14.48
C GLN A 14 13.70 -5.66 -14.99
N THR A 15 14.59 -6.61 -14.68
CA THR A 15 15.97 -6.62 -15.17
C THR A 15 16.04 -6.78 -16.68
N VAL A 16 15.27 -7.71 -17.24
CA VAL A 16 15.16 -7.90 -18.70
C VAL A 16 14.59 -6.65 -19.37
N ILE A 17 13.50 -6.08 -18.84
CA ILE A 17 12.92 -4.86 -19.40
C ILE A 17 13.95 -3.73 -19.41
N LYS A 18 14.68 -3.53 -18.30
CA LYS A 18 15.67 -2.47 -18.14
C LYS A 18 16.86 -2.59 -19.10
N ASN A 19 17.40 -3.80 -19.23
CA ASN A 19 18.68 -4.00 -19.92
C ASN A 19 18.53 -4.37 -21.40
N GLU A 20 17.41 -5.01 -21.78
CA GLU A 20 17.24 -5.58 -23.12
C GLU A 20 16.17 -4.84 -23.93
N LEU A 21 15.02 -4.54 -23.32
CA LEU A 21 13.86 -3.99 -24.03
C LEU A 21 13.83 -2.45 -24.06
N LEU A 22 14.17 -1.78 -22.96
CA LEU A 22 14.16 -0.32 -22.89
C LEU A 22 15.14 0.38 -23.84
N PRO A 23 16.38 -0.12 -24.06
CA PRO A 23 17.32 0.52 -24.98
C PRO A 23 16.89 0.44 -26.45
N THR A 24 16.12 -0.58 -26.82
CA THR A 24 15.81 -0.95 -28.21
C THR A 24 14.37 -0.62 -28.62
N SER A 25 13.48 -0.36 -27.66
CA SER A 25 12.05 -0.11 -27.92
C SER A 25 11.74 1.35 -28.25
N ASP A 26 10.92 1.55 -29.28
CA ASP A 26 10.30 2.85 -29.60
C ASP A 26 9.19 3.23 -28.60
N ASN A 27 8.63 2.25 -27.88
CA ASN A 27 7.55 2.46 -26.92
C ASN A 27 8.06 2.42 -25.47
N LYS A 28 9.02 3.31 -25.17
CA LYS A 28 9.67 3.40 -23.86
C LYS A 28 8.69 3.67 -22.73
N TYR A 29 7.68 4.51 -22.98
CA TYR A 29 6.67 4.85 -21.98
C TYR A 29 5.90 3.61 -21.50
N SER A 30 5.44 2.76 -22.41
CA SER A 30 4.70 1.55 -22.01
C SER A 30 5.57 0.59 -21.21
N LEU A 31 6.85 0.46 -21.55
CA LEU A 31 7.79 -0.35 -20.77
C LEU A 31 8.04 0.21 -19.36
N LEU A 32 8.16 1.53 -19.23
CA LEU A 32 8.27 2.19 -17.92
C LEU A 32 7.01 1.98 -17.07
N MET A 33 5.82 2.03 -17.69
CA MET A 33 4.55 1.74 -17.01
C MET A 33 4.50 0.29 -16.51
N VAL A 34 4.91 -0.68 -17.33
CA VAL A 34 4.98 -2.09 -16.93
C VAL A 34 5.96 -2.28 -15.76
N MET A 35 7.15 -1.66 -15.82
CA MET A 35 8.11 -1.70 -14.71
C MET A 35 7.51 -1.12 -13.43
N LYS A 36 6.76 -0.01 -13.52
CA LYS A 36 6.09 0.59 -12.36
C LYS A 36 4.99 -0.32 -11.81
N SER A 37 4.20 -0.97 -12.66
CA SER A 37 3.21 -1.95 -12.23
C SER A 37 3.85 -3.13 -11.49
N PHE A 38 5.01 -3.60 -11.95
CA PHE A 38 5.78 -4.63 -11.26
C PHE A 38 6.33 -4.17 -9.90
N GLU A 39 6.77 -2.91 -9.79
CA GLU A 39 7.21 -2.33 -8.52
C GLU A 39 6.04 -2.32 -7.51
N LEU A 40 4.86 -1.84 -7.94
CA LEU A 40 3.65 -1.83 -7.12
C LEU A 40 3.24 -3.24 -6.66
N LEU A 41 3.26 -4.21 -7.58
CA LEU A 41 2.91 -5.59 -7.25
C LEU A 41 3.89 -6.20 -6.24
N LYS A 42 5.19 -5.92 -6.38
CA LYS A 42 6.21 -6.37 -5.43
C LYS A 42 5.97 -5.76 -4.05
N SER A 43 5.75 -4.45 -3.96
CA SER A 43 5.45 -3.78 -2.69
C SER A 43 4.19 -4.33 -2.04
N TYR A 44 3.14 -4.56 -2.83
CA TYR A 44 1.92 -5.20 -2.33
C TYR A 44 2.20 -6.58 -1.73
N LEU A 45 2.94 -7.44 -2.45
CA LEU A 45 3.28 -8.77 -1.93
C LEU A 45 4.07 -8.69 -0.62
N LEU A 46 5.02 -7.76 -0.50
CA LEU A 46 5.82 -7.59 0.72
C LEU A 46 4.99 -7.09 1.91
N GLU A 47 4.03 -6.20 1.68
CA GLU A 47 3.26 -5.54 2.73
C GLU A 47 1.93 -6.23 3.05
N GLN A 48 1.38 -7.07 2.17
CA GLN A 48 0.00 -7.61 2.29
C GLN A 48 -0.29 -8.30 3.63
N GLU A 49 0.68 -9.02 4.18
CA GLU A 49 0.50 -9.77 5.44
C GLU A 49 0.39 -8.84 6.64
N ASN A 50 1.11 -7.71 6.60
CA ASN A 50 1.15 -6.74 7.69
C ASN A 50 0.09 -5.65 7.52
N HIS A 51 -0.32 -5.35 6.28
CA HIS A 51 -1.18 -4.21 5.97
C HIS A 51 -2.53 -4.29 6.70
N ALA A 52 -3.24 -5.42 6.63
CA ALA A 52 -4.50 -5.58 7.33
C ALA A 52 -4.33 -5.51 8.87
N SER A 53 -3.24 -6.06 9.40
CA SER A 53 -2.91 -6.00 10.83
C SER A 53 -2.60 -4.56 11.29
N ASN A 54 -1.88 -3.79 10.48
CA ASN A 54 -1.52 -2.42 10.80
C ASN A 54 -2.73 -1.48 10.72
N ILE A 55 -3.56 -1.62 9.68
CA ILE A 55 -4.83 -0.88 9.57
C ILE A 55 -5.70 -1.13 10.80
N HIS A 56 -5.79 -2.38 11.24
CA HIS A 56 -6.54 -2.73 12.45
C HIS A 56 -6.01 -1.99 13.70
N LYS A 57 -4.70 -2.01 13.93
CA LYS A 57 -4.05 -1.32 15.06
C LYS A 57 -4.20 0.20 15.01
N ILE A 58 -4.28 0.78 13.82
CA ILE A 58 -4.50 2.22 13.64
C ILE A 58 -5.94 2.60 14.01
N LEU A 59 -6.91 1.73 13.71
CA LEU A 59 -8.33 1.98 13.93
C LEU A 59 -8.78 1.64 15.35
N GLU A 60 -8.16 0.66 16.01
CA GLU A 60 -8.51 0.20 17.35
C GLU A 60 -8.63 1.33 18.39
N PRO A 61 -7.72 2.32 18.47
CA PRO A 61 -7.80 3.40 19.46
C PRO A 61 -8.94 4.41 19.23
N VAL A 62 -9.53 4.41 18.04
CA VAL A 62 -10.63 5.33 17.66
C VAL A 62 -11.97 4.61 17.48
N SER A 63 -12.00 3.30 17.72
CA SER A 63 -13.22 2.51 17.70
C SER A 63 -13.79 2.40 19.12
N ASP A 64 -15.07 2.73 19.29
CA ASP A 64 -15.77 2.57 20.56
C ASP A 64 -16.08 1.08 20.89
N MET A 65 -15.91 0.19 19.90
CA MET A 65 -16.19 -1.24 19.98
C MET A 65 -15.05 -2.06 19.38
N PRO A 66 -14.90 -3.34 19.78
CA PRO A 66 -13.96 -4.26 19.12
C PRO A 66 -14.21 -4.30 17.61
N ILE A 67 -13.14 -4.19 16.84
CA ILE A 67 -13.19 -4.24 15.38
C ILE A 67 -13.22 -5.72 14.97
N GLU A 68 -14.29 -6.16 14.32
CA GLU A 68 -14.34 -7.49 13.70
C GLU A 68 -13.86 -7.47 12.25
N ASP A 69 -14.06 -6.33 11.58
CA ASP A 69 -13.75 -6.13 10.17
C ASP A 69 -13.23 -4.69 9.92
N ASN A 70 -12.08 -4.59 9.25
CA ASN A 70 -11.43 -3.30 9.01
C ASN A 70 -12.22 -2.42 8.03
N GLU A 71 -12.92 -2.99 7.04
CA GLU A 71 -13.71 -2.20 6.09
C GLU A 71 -14.91 -1.56 6.79
N GLN A 72 -15.58 -2.31 7.66
CA GLN A 72 -16.68 -1.79 8.48
C GLN A 72 -16.19 -0.69 9.43
N ALA A 73 -15.03 -0.87 10.07
CA ALA A 73 -14.44 0.16 10.94
C ALA A 73 -14.09 1.44 10.17
N LEU A 74 -13.56 1.33 8.95
CA LEU A 74 -13.29 2.49 8.07
C LEU A 74 -14.58 3.20 7.64
N ALA A 75 -15.63 2.43 7.33
CA ALA A 75 -16.94 2.99 6.99
C ALA A 75 -17.54 3.76 8.17
N LEU A 76 -17.43 3.21 9.38
CA LEU A 76 -17.89 3.86 10.61
C LEU A 76 -17.07 5.11 10.93
N LEU A 77 -15.75 5.07 10.78
CA LEU A 77 -14.87 6.24 10.92
C LEU A 77 -15.31 7.34 9.96
N SER A 78 -15.53 7.00 8.69
CA SER A 78 -16.00 7.94 7.66
C SER A 78 -17.37 8.53 8.00
N GLN A 79 -18.29 7.72 8.53
CA GLN A 79 -19.59 8.20 9.00
C GLN A 79 -19.44 9.16 10.17
N ASN A 80 -18.64 8.82 11.18
CA ASN A 80 -18.41 9.65 12.35
C ASN A 80 -17.81 11.02 11.97
N ILE A 81 -16.88 11.05 11.01
CA ILE A 81 -16.32 12.30 10.47
C ILE A 81 -17.43 13.15 9.81
N ARG A 82 -18.26 12.53 8.95
CA ARG A 82 -19.36 13.24 8.26
C ARG A 82 -20.40 13.78 9.24
N GLU A 83 -20.66 13.07 10.33
CA GLU A 83 -21.57 13.48 11.39
C GLU A 83 -20.97 14.52 12.34
N GLY A 84 -19.70 14.90 12.16
CA GLY A 84 -19.01 15.87 13.00
C GLY A 84 -18.71 15.36 14.41
N LYS A 85 -18.67 14.04 14.61
CA LYS A 85 -18.29 13.47 15.91
C LYS A 85 -16.83 13.79 16.21
N LYS A 86 -16.57 14.18 17.46
CA LYS A 86 -15.22 14.51 17.90
C LYS A 86 -14.43 13.21 18.10
N ILE A 87 -13.49 12.96 17.18
CA ILE A 87 -12.54 11.85 17.27
C ILE A 87 -11.20 12.41 17.72
N SER A 88 -10.71 11.95 18.86
CA SER A 88 -9.39 12.33 19.36
C SER A 88 -8.31 11.87 18.39
N ASN A 89 -7.32 12.74 18.12
CA ASN A 89 -6.18 12.45 17.24
C ASN A 89 -6.54 12.05 15.80
N LEU A 90 -7.69 12.52 15.29
CA LEU A 90 -8.15 12.20 13.92
C LEU A 90 -7.09 12.46 12.84
N SER A 91 -6.35 13.58 12.92
CA SER A 91 -5.28 13.89 11.93
C SER A 91 -4.23 12.78 11.89
N THR A 92 -3.73 12.38 13.06
CA THR A 92 -2.71 11.33 13.20
C THR A 92 -3.20 9.98 12.70
N VAL A 93 -4.47 9.64 12.94
CA VAL A 93 -5.08 8.42 12.40
C VAL A 93 -5.13 8.46 10.88
N LEU A 94 -5.60 9.57 10.29
CA LEU A 94 -5.67 9.72 8.83
C LEU A 94 -4.28 9.69 8.18
N GLU A 95 -3.29 10.32 8.80
CA GLU A 95 -1.88 10.28 8.36
C GLU A 95 -1.33 8.85 8.42
N SER A 96 -1.60 8.12 9.51
CA SER A 96 -1.15 6.72 9.66
C SER A 96 -1.79 5.80 8.61
N LEU A 97 -3.10 5.94 8.37
CA LEU A 97 -3.81 5.19 7.33
C LEU A 97 -3.24 5.50 5.94
N ASN A 98 -2.95 6.77 5.66
CA ASN A 98 -2.34 7.18 4.40
C ASN A 98 -0.93 6.59 4.24
N ASN A 99 -0.11 6.59 5.29
CA ASN A 99 1.23 6.03 5.26
C ASN A 99 1.22 4.52 5.00
N GLU A 100 0.25 3.77 5.55
CA GLU A 100 0.08 2.35 5.24
C GLU A 100 -0.24 2.10 3.76
N VAL A 101 -1.03 2.97 3.11
CA VAL A 101 -1.29 2.89 1.66
C VAL A 101 -0.03 3.23 0.87
N LEU A 102 0.72 4.25 1.30
CA LEU A 102 1.94 4.70 0.63
C LEU A 102 3.05 3.64 0.64
N LYS A 103 3.14 2.78 1.66
CA LYS A 103 4.08 1.64 1.64
C LYS A 103 3.93 0.75 0.40
N ILE A 104 2.72 0.66 -0.15
CA ILE A 104 2.42 -0.10 -1.36
C ILE A 104 2.57 0.77 -2.61
N THR A 105 1.99 1.98 -2.62
CA THR A 105 1.91 2.80 -3.84
C THR A 105 3.15 3.63 -4.13
N ASP A 106 3.85 4.06 -3.09
CA ASP A 106 5.08 4.84 -3.17
C ASP A 106 6.02 4.55 -1.97
N PRO A 107 6.70 3.39 -1.98
CA PRO A 107 7.57 2.98 -0.87
C PRO A 107 8.74 3.92 -0.60
N LYS A 108 9.08 4.82 -1.55
CA LYS A 108 10.13 5.84 -1.34
C LYS A 108 9.67 6.95 -0.40
N VAL A 109 8.37 7.25 -0.42
CA VAL A 109 7.74 8.28 0.44
C VAL A 109 7.43 7.71 1.83
N ALA A 110 7.13 6.41 1.91
CA ALA A 110 6.82 5.73 3.17
C ALA A 110 7.97 5.72 4.20
N ASN A 111 9.22 5.96 3.79
CA ASN A 111 10.43 5.91 4.65
C ASN A 111 10.90 7.30 5.12
N HIS A 112 10.07 8.34 5.04
CA HIS A 112 10.39 9.62 5.66
C HIS A 112 10.08 9.59 7.17
N ASP A 113 10.94 8.89 7.92
CA ASP A 113 11.12 9.07 9.37
C ASP A 113 12.17 10.15 9.65
#